data_AF-D7E8N8-F1
#
_entry.id   AF-D7E8N8-F1
#
_cell.length_a   1.000
_cell.length_b   1.000
_cell.length_c   1.000
_cell.angle_alpha   90.00
_cell.angle_beta   90.00
_cell.angle_gamma   90.00
#
_symmetry.space_group_name_H-M   'P 1'
#
loop_
_entity.id
_entity.type
_entity.pdbx_description
1 polymer ?
#
loop_
_entity_poly.entity_id
_entity_poly.type
_entity_poly.pdbx_seq_one_letter_code
_entity_poly.pdbx_strand_id
1 'polypeptide(L)'
;MAKKKDSFYRLAKDEGYRSRAAYKLLQINNRFNVIEKNDTIVDLGAAPGGWLQVARKISNNKVVGIDLQRIKSIEGVETVKGDMTSDRTVRKILKTIEDEGVDVVISDAAPNLSGNWNLDHARSIDLVESALEFAKQVLKPSGNFVVKVFQGDMFNDFLEKVKNNFAYVKAHEPKASRSQSAEIYVIGMDFLNTPVKKNEEYDVEITSIGSGGDGAVTINGFVIFVKDVDIGDRVKIKIEDVKPSFAFANVVEYL
;
A
#
# COMPACT_ATOMS: atom_id res chain seq x y z
N MET A 1 14.12 -4.16 31.53
CA MET A 1 13.39 -4.14 30.24
C MET A 1 11.86 -3.97 30.34
N ALA A 2 11.23 -4.05 31.53
CA ALA A 2 9.79 -3.75 31.72
C ALA A 2 9.40 -2.26 31.65
N LYS A 3 10.34 -1.33 31.89
CA LYS A 3 10.11 0.13 31.96
C LYS A 3 9.62 0.78 30.63
N LYS A 4 10.06 0.29 29.47
CA LYS A 4 9.64 0.82 28.14
C LYS A 4 8.24 0.35 27.71
N LYS A 5 7.81 -0.84 28.17
CA LYS A 5 6.47 -1.40 27.89
C LYS A 5 5.37 -0.51 28.47
N ASP A 6 5.63 -0.02 29.67
CA ASP A 6 4.72 0.84 30.42
C ASP A 6 4.67 2.26 29.84
N SER A 7 5.78 2.78 29.30
CA SER A 7 5.82 4.18 28.84
C SER A 7 4.89 4.44 27.65
N PHE A 8 4.93 3.63 26.57
CA PHE A 8 4.07 3.88 25.40
C PHE A 8 2.61 3.51 25.64
N TYR A 9 2.32 2.55 26.51
CA TYR A 9 0.94 2.24 26.89
C TYR A 9 0.33 3.37 27.74
N ARG A 10 1.09 3.86 28.73
CA ARG A 10 0.67 5.01 29.55
C ARG A 10 0.56 6.28 28.70
N LEU A 11 1.56 6.58 27.88
CA LEU A 11 1.54 7.73 26.98
C LEU A 11 0.35 7.68 26.01
N ALA A 12 0.05 6.50 25.44
CA ALA A 12 -1.12 6.35 24.57
C ALA A 12 -2.41 6.67 25.33
N LYS A 13 -2.55 6.16 26.54
CA LYS A 13 -3.71 6.41 27.39
C LYS A 13 -3.82 7.88 27.78
N ASP A 14 -2.70 8.51 28.14
CA ASP A 14 -2.62 9.93 28.53
C ASP A 14 -2.96 10.84 27.33
N GLU A 15 -2.56 10.47 26.12
CA GLU A 15 -2.89 11.19 24.87
C GLU A 15 -4.24 10.76 24.24
N GLY A 16 -5.00 9.89 24.91
CA GLY A 16 -6.33 9.46 24.49
C GLY A 16 -6.36 8.47 23.31
N TYR A 17 -5.23 7.86 22.96
CA TYR A 17 -5.16 6.79 21.97
C TYR A 17 -5.69 5.46 22.54
N ARG A 18 -6.44 4.74 21.71
CA ARG A 18 -7.07 3.44 22.04
C ARG A 18 -6.09 2.29 22.09
N SER A 19 -4.92 2.46 21.49
CA SER A 19 -3.87 1.44 21.46
C SER A 19 -2.50 2.10 21.34
N ARG A 20 -1.51 1.50 22.00
CA ARG A 20 -0.09 1.85 21.83
C ARG A 20 0.41 1.67 20.39
N ALA A 21 -0.32 0.94 19.55
CA ALA A 21 -0.04 0.82 18.13
C ALA A 21 -0.03 2.18 17.41
N ALA A 22 -0.77 3.18 17.93
CA ALA A 22 -0.75 4.56 17.44
C ALA A 22 0.68 5.11 17.29
N TYR A 23 1.57 4.85 18.26
CA TYR A 23 2.96 5.30 18.17
C TYR A 23 3.76 4.64 17.06
N LYS A 24 3.40 3.42 16.64
CA LYS A 24 4.07 2.77 15.53
C LYS A 24 3.76 3.51 14.23
N LEU A 25 2.48 3.83 13.98
CA LEU A 25 2.10 4.61 12.81
C LEU A 25 2.70 6.02 12.84
N LEU A 26 2.70 6.70 14.00
CA LEU A 26 3.36 7.99 14.14
C LEU A 26 4.86 7.91 13.81
N GLN A 27 5.56 6.87 14.27
CA GLN A 27 6.98 6.66 13.96
C GLN A 27 7.23 6.37 12.48
N ILE A 28 6.38 5.54 11.86
CA ILE A 28 6.44 5.24 10.43
C ILE A 28 6.19 6.53 9.65
N ASN A 29 5.12 7.27 9.95
CA ASN A 29 4.79 8.50 9.23
C ASN A 29 5.88 9.57 9.40
N ASN A 30 6.44 9.75 10.59
CA ASN A 30 7.54 10.69 10.81
C ASN A 30 8.81 10.33 10.02
N ARG A 31 9.00 9.05 9.67
CA ARG A 31 10.19 8.59 8.94
C ARG A 31 10.00 8.58 7.43
N PHE A 32 8.81 8.22 6.96
CA PHE A 32 8.55 7.92 5.55
C PHE A 32 7.50 8.83 4.92
N ASN A 33 6.80 9.65 5.71
CA ASN A 33 5.74 10.55 5.26
C ASN A 33 4.68 9.80 4.43
N VAL A 34 4.23 8.64 4.92
CA VAL A 34 3.31 7.74 4.19
C VAL A 34 1.88 8.29 4.10
N ILE A 35 1.50 9.17 5.03
CA ILE A 35 0.22 9.85 5.11
C ILE A 35 0.47 11.36 5.16
N GLU A 36 -0.15 12.07 4.24
CA GLU A 36 -0.16 13.52 4.12
C GLU A 36 -1.54 14.11 4.44
N LYS A 37 -1.59 15.44 4.41
CA LYS A 37 -2.83 16.17 4.59
C LYS A 37 -3.72 15.98 3.35
N ASN A 38 -5.01 15.78 3.57
CA ASN A 38 -6.06 15.55 2.57
C ASN A 38 -6.05 14.15 1.91
N ASP A 39 -5.20 13.22 2.36
CA ASP A 39 -5.24 11.83 1.89
C ASP A 39 -6.56 11.14 2.26
N THR A 40 -7.11 10.38 1.32
CA THR A 40 -8.12 9.35 1.59
C THR A 40 -7.42 8.08 2.06
N ILE A 41 -7.75 7.63 3.26
CA ILE A 41 -7.01 6.57 3.96
C ILE A 41 -7.93 5.40 4.29
N VAL A 42 -7.47 4.18 4.03
CA VAL A 42 -8.11 2.94 4.48
C VAL A 42 -7.20 2.19 5.45
N ASP A 43 -7.72 1.86 6.63
CA ASP A 43 -7.05 1.05 7.66
C ASP A 43 -7.68 -0.35 7.73
N LEU A 44 -6.89 -1.39 7.45
CA LEU A 44 -7.32 -2.79 7.42
C LEU A 44 -6.96 -3.50 8.74
N GLY A 45 -7.91 -4.26 9.27
CA GLY A 45 -7.77 -4.85 10.62
C GLY A 45 -7.65 -3.76 11.69
N ALA A 46 -8.48 -2.73 11.55
CA ALA A 46 -8.32 -1.47 12.25
C ALA A 46 -8.70 -1.52 13.74
N ALA A 47 -9.34 -2.57 14.25
CA ALA A 47 -9.74 -2.63 15.65
C ALA A 47 -8.49 -2.65 16.57
N PRO A 48 -8.46 -1.86 17.67
CA PRO A 48 -9.57 -1.08 18.27
C PRO A 48 -9.71 0.37 17.75
N GLY A 49 -8.92 0.76 16.74
CA GLY A 49 -8.96 2.07 16.08
C GLY A 49 -7.81 3.01 16.45
N GLY A 50 -6.68 2.47 16.92
CA GLY A 50 -5.51 3.28 17.26
C GLY A 50 -4.86 3.96 16.06
N TRP A 51 -4.75 3.24 14.93
CA TRP A 51 -4.23 3.77 13.67
C TRP A 51 -5.23 4.74 13.02
N LEU A 52 -6.53 4.41 13.01
CA LEU A 52 -7.60 5.36 12.66
C LEU A 52 -7.52 6.72 13.36
N GLN A 53 -7.26 6.73 14.69
CA GLN A 53 -7.11 8.00 15.43
C GLN A 53 -5.91 8.82 14.96
N VAL A 54 -4.81 8.17 14.60
CA VAL A 54 -3.61 8.83 14.08
C VAL A 54 -3.85 9.32 12.65
N ALA A 55 -4.38 8.47 11.78
CA ALA A 55 -4.72 8.80 10.40
C ALA A 55 -5.65 10.03 10.34
N ARG A 56 -6.70 10.06 11.17
CA ARG A 56 -7.63 11.20 11.23
C ARG A 56 -7.01 12.48 11.81
N LYS A 57 -5.99 12.37 12.66
CA LYS A 57 -5.25 13.55 13.15
C LYS A 57 -4.34 14.15 12.06
N ILE A 58 -3.83 13.33 11.14
CA ILE A 58 -2.93 13.75 10.06
C ILE A 58 -3.73 14.26 8.85
N SER A 59 -4.70 13.48 8.38
CA SER A 59 -5.56 13.84 7.25
C SER A 59 -6.94 14.32 7.71
N ASN A 60 -7.38 15.40 7.07
CA ASN A 60 -8.70 16.01 7.18
C ASN A 60 -9.70 15.52 6.13
N ASN A 61 -9.30 14.61 5.24
CA ASN A 61 -10.18 13.98 4.26
C ASN A 61 -10.75 12.65 4.82
N LYS A 62 -11.27 11.78 3.96
CA LYS A 62 -11.93 10.51 4.33
C LYS A 62 -10.95 9.53 4.97
N VAL A 63 -11.31 9.03 6.15
CA VAL A 63 -10.60 7.94 6.84
C VAL A 63 -11.58 6.81 7.10
N VAL A 64 -11.28 5.62 6.60
CA VAL A 64 -12.17 4.45 6.67
C VAL A 64 -11.45 3.27 7.32
N GLY A 65 -12.06 2.68 8.34
CA GLY A 65 -11.54 1.48 9.00
C GLY A 65 -12.33 0.23 8.66
N ILE A 66 -11.65 -0.87 8.39
CA ILE A 66 -12.23 -2.18 8.13
C ILE A 66 -11.76 -3.15 9.21
N ASP A 67 -12.70 -3.85 9.84
CA ASP A 67 -12.36 -4.95 10.74
C ASP A 67 -13.51 -5.95 10.84
N LEU A 68 -13.19 -7.21 11.17
CA LEU A 68 -14.21 -8.21 11.49
C LEU A 68 -14.96 -7.87 12.78
N GLN A 69 -14.32 -7.13 13.69
CA GLN A 69 -14.86 -6.67 14.96
C GLN A 69 -15.50 -5.28 14.82
N ARG A 70 -16.42 -4.98 15.73
CA ARG A 70 -17.02 -3.65 15.79
C ARG A 70 -16.02 -2.66 16.41
N ILE A 71 -15.71 -1.59 15.67
CA ILE A 71 -14.90 -0.48 16.17
C ILE A 71 -15.83 0.55 16.83
N LYS A 72 -15.46 1.06 18.01
CA LYS A 72 -16.21 2.16 18.65
C LYS A 72 -16.10 3.41 17.78
N SER A 73 -17.17 4.18 17.61
CA SER A 73 -17.16 5.39 16.77
C SER A 73 -16.00 6.34 17.11
N ILE A 74 -15.32 6.86 16.09
CA ILE A 74 -14.30 7.91 16.16
C ILE A 74 -14.84 9.05 15.30
N GLU A 75 -14.79 10.28 15.80
CA GLU A 75 -15.27 11.45 15.06
C GLU A 75 -14.50 11.63 13.74
N GLY A 76 -15.24 11.87 12.66
CA GLY A 76 -14.66 12.04 11.32
C GLY A 76 -14.04 10.78 10.71
N VAL A 77 -14.35 9.59 11.24
CA VAL A 77 -13.90 8.30 10.71
C VAL A 77 -15.11 7.41 10.44
N GLU A 78 -15.15 6.82 9.26
CA GLU A 78 -16.11 5.77 8.93
C GLU A 78 -15.55 4.39 9.28
N THR A 79 -16.40 3.48 9.75
CA THR A 79 -15.96 2.12 10.08
C THR A 79 -16.91 1.09 9.47
N VAL A 80 -16.34 0.12 8.79
CA VAL A 80 -17.04 -1.00 8.17
C VAL A 80 -16.68 -2.28 8.92
N LYS A 81 -17.69 -2.91 9.53
CA LYS A 81 -17.55 -4.29 9.99
C LYS A 81 -17.61 -5.21 8.78
N GLY A 82 -16.50 -5.84 8.42
CA GLY A 82 -16.39 -6.66 7.22
C GLY A 82 -15.04 -7.36 7.09
N ASP A 83 -15.00 -8.35 6.22
CA ASP A 83 -13.78 -9.05 5.83
C ASP A 83 -13.12 -8.31 4.66
N MET A 84 -11.83 -7.99 4.76
CA MET A 84 -11.09 -7.29 3.70
C MET A 84 -10.98 -8.12 2.41
N THR A 85 -11.09 -9.44 2.49
CA THR A 85 -11.03 -10.35 1.33
C THR A 85 -12.35 -10.44 0.55
N SER A 86 -13.43 -9.87 1.08
CA SER A 86 -14.76 -9.98 0.47
C SER A 86 -15.02 -8.84 -0.52
N ASP A 87 -15.40 -9.18 -1.76
CA ASP A 87 -15.86 -8.22 -2.79
C ASP A 87 -16.99 -7.31 -2.30
N ARG A 88 -17.81 -7.80 -1.36
CA ARG A 88 -18.88 -6.99 -0.76
C ARG A 88 -18.30 -5.86 0.09
N THR A 89 -17.26 -6.13 0.85
CA THR A 89 -16.54 -5.13 1.66
C THR A 89 -15.84 -4.14 0.74
N VAL A 90 -15.08 -4.63 -0.26
CA VAL A 90 -14.39 -3.77 -1.23
C VAL A 90 -15.36 -2.79 -1.91
N ARG A 91 -16.47 -3.30 -2.47
CA ARG A 91 -17.50 -2.44 -3.08
C ARG A 91 -18.12 -1.44 -2.12
N LYS A 92 -18.31 -1.82 -0.86
CA LYS A 92 -18.83 -0.90 0.16
C LYS A 92 -17.84 0.24 0.43
N ILE A 93 -16.54 -0.05 0.43
CA ILE A 93 -15.49 0.95 0.62
C ILE A 93 -15.41 1.89 -0.57
N LEU A 94 -15.34 1.35 -1.79
CA LEU A 94 -15.35 2.13 -3.03
C LEU A 94 -16.52 3.12 -3.05
N LYS A 95 -17.71 2.65 -2.66
CA LYS A 95 -18.89 3.52 -2.50
C LYS A 95 -18.72 4.59 -1.41
N THR A 96 -18.16 4.25 -0.25
CA THR A 96 -17.90 5.21 0.84
C THR A 96 -16.91 6.30 0.40
N ILE A 97 -15.89 5.94 -0.37
CA ILE A 97 -14.89 6.89 -0.89
C ILE A 97 -15.30 7.55 -2.21
N GLU A 98 -16.55 7.36 -2.65
CA GLU A 98 -17.12 7.96 -3.87
C GLU A 98 -16.32 7.66 -5.14
N ASP A 99 -15.72 6.47 -5.21
CA ASP A 99 -14.92 6.01 -6.36
C ASP A 99 -13.74 6.94 -6.73
N GLU A 100 -13.37 7.89 -5.88
CA GLU A 100 -12.21 8.78 -6.10
C GLU A 100 -10.87 8.04 -5.97
N GLY A 101 -10.88 6.81 -5.44
CA GLY A 101 -9.73 5.98 -5.11
C GLY A 101 -9.14 6.29 -3.73
N VAL A 102 -8.16 5.49 -3.31
CA VAL A 102 -7.49 5.59 -2.01
C VAL A 102 -6.05 6.09 -2.20
N ASP A 103 -5.63 7.05 -1.39
CA ASP A 103 -4.26 7.58 -1.42
C ASP A 103 -3.35 6.72 -0.53
N VAL A 104 -3.85 6.19 0.60
CA VAL A 104 -3.07 5.35 1.51
C VAL A 104 -3.86 4.16 2.05
N VAL A 105 -3.29 2.96 1.95
CA VAL A 105 -3.78 1.74 2.62
C VAL A 105 -2.80 1.34 3.73
N ILE A 106 -3.28 1.22 4.96
CA ILE A 106 -2.48 0.85 6.13
C ILE A 106 -3.06 -0.39 6.83
N SER A 107 -2.22 -1.20 7.46
CA SER A 107 -2.66 -2.37 8.23
C SER A 107 -1.68 -2.73 9.36
N ASP A 108 -2.17 -2.68 10.61
CA ASP A 108 -1.52 -3.28 11.79
C ASP A 108 -2.21 -4.59 12.19
N ALA A 109 -2.89 -5.26 11.25
CA ALA A 109 -3.56 -6.53 11.51
C ALA A 109 -2.55 -7.62 11.88
N ALA A 110 -2.95 -8.54 12.75
CA ALA A 110 -2.19 -9.75 13.06
C ALA A 110 -3.13 -10.95 13.10
N PRO A 111 -2.68 -12.14 12.67
CA PRO A 111 -3.49 -13.34 12.78
C PRO A 111 -3.68 -13.74 14.26
N ASN A 112 -4.67 -14.61 14.50
CA ASN A 112 -4.79 -15.28 15.79
C ASN A 112 -3.56 -16.20 15.99
N LEU A 113 -2.73 -15.84 16.97
CA LEU A 113 -1.52 -16.57 17.30
C LEU A 113 -1.86 -17.91 17.93
N SER A 114 -1.34 -18.98 17.33
CA SER A 114 -1.43 -20.35 17.81
C SER A 114 -0.31 -20.69 18.80
N GLY A 115 0.78 -19.91 18.80
CA GLY A 115 2.00 -20.20 19.53
C GLY A 115 2.97 -21.10 18.76
N ASN A 116 2.57 -21.63 17.60
CA ASN A 116 3.47 -22.26 16.65
C ASN A 116 3.98 -21.21 15.66
N TRP A 117 5.28 -20.92 15.73
CA TRP A 117 5.90 -19.86 14.94
C TRP A 117 5.67 -20.03 13.42
N ASN A 118 5.84 -21.24 12.90
CA ASN A 118 5.72 -21.48 11.46
C ASN A 118 4.28 -21.27 10.97
N LEU A 119 3.30 -21.75 11.77
CA LEU A 119 1.89 -21.55 11.44
C LEU A 119 1.48 -20.07 11.57
N ASP A 120 1.96 -19.39 12.60
CA ASP A 120 1.66 -17.97 12.83
C ASP A 120 2.31 -17.08 11.75
N HIS A 121 3.50 -17.45 11.28
CA HIS A 121 4.17 -16.83 10.15
C HIS A 121 3.38 -17.02 8.85
N ALA A 122 3.00 -18.26 8.51
CA ALA A 122 2.19 -18.53 7.32
C ALA A 122 0.87 -17.74 7.31
N ARG A 123 0.14 -17.72 8.44
CA ARG A 123 -1.08 -16.92 8.59
C ARG A 123 -0.83 -15.42 8.47
N SER A 124 0.34 -14.95 8.93
CA SER A 124 0.72 -13.55 8.75
C SER A 124 0.93 -13.25 7.27
N ILE A 125 1.57 -14.14 6.51
CA ILE A 125 1.79 -13.99 5.08
C ILE A 125 0.46 -13.94 4.32
N ASP A 126 -0.45 -14.90 4.56
CA ASP A 126 -1.77 -14.91 3.93
C ASP A 126 -2.55 -13.60 4.16
N LEU A 127 -2.45 -13.07 5.38
CA LEU A 127 -3.11 -11.82 5.77
C LEU A 127 -2.52 -10.60 5.05
N VAL A 128 -1.20 -10.50 4.94
CA VAL A 128 -0.55 -9.36 4.26
C VAL A 128 -0.69 -9.44 2.74
N GLU A 129 -0.76 -10.64 2.17
CA GLU A 129 -1.08 -10.84 0.75
C GLU A 129 -2.51 -10.40 0.46
N SER A 130 -3.47 -10.75 1.33
CA SER A 130 -4.84 -10.25 1.23
C SER A 130 -4.91 -8.72 1.31
N ALA A 131 -4.10 -8.10 2.18
CA ALA A 131 -4.02 -6.65 2.29
C ALA A 131 -3.42 -6.00 1.02
N LEU A 132 -2.41 -6.62 0.41
CA LEU A 132 -1.82 -6.15 -0.85
C LEU A 132 -2.81 -6.27 -2.01
N GLU A 133 -3.56 -7.38 -2.11
CA GLU A 133 -4.60 -7.54 -3.12
C GLU A 133 -5.76 -6.55 -2.94
N PHE A 134 -6.13 -6.22 -1.70
CA PHE A 134 -7.05 -5.13 -1.43
C PHE A 134 -6.47 -3.79 -1.92
N ALA A 135 -5.22 -3.49 -1.56
CA ALA A 135 -4.56 -2.24 -1.92
C ALA A 135 -4.52 -2.04 -3.44
N LYS A 136 -4.18 -3.09 -4.21
CA LYS A 136 -4.17 -3.06 -5.67
C LYS A 136 -5.52 -2.70 -6.31
N GLN A 137 -6.63 -3.02 -5.64
CA GLN A 137 -7.97 -2.74 -6.17
C GLN A 137 -8.43 -1.31 -5.89
N VAL A 138 -7.85 -0.64 -4.88
CA VAL A 138 -8.39 0.65 -4.39
C VAL A 138 -7.39 1.80 -4.46
N LEU A 139 -6.08 1.52 -4.49
CA LEU A 139 -5.06 2.56 -4.52
C LEU A 139 -5.07 3.28 -5.87
N LYS A 140 -4.98 4.61 -5.80
CA LYS A 140 -4.68 5.45 -6.95
C LYS A 140 -3.23 5.24 -7.39
N PRO A 141 -2.87 5.58 -8.64
CA PRO A 141 -1.48 5.75 -9.02
C PRO A 141 -0.76 6.66 -8.02
N SER A 142 0.46 6.30 -7.66
CA SER A 142 1.27 6.98 -6.63
C SER A 142 0.77 6.82 -5.18
N GLY A 143 -0.24 5.99 -4.92
CA GLY A 143 -0.71 5.71 -3.57
C GLY A 143 0.29 4.92 -2.71
N ASN A 144 0.15 5.01 -1.39
CA ASN A 144 1.06 4.40 -0.43
C ASN A 144 0.43 3.21 0.30
N PHE A 145 1.27 2.27 0.71
CA PHE A 145 0.89 1.04 1.40
C PHE A 145 1.79 0.76 2.60
N VAL A 146 1.20 0.47 3.75
CA VAL A 146 1.94 0.06 4.95
C VAL A 146 1.30 -1.16 5.57
N VAL A 147 2.07 -2.23 5.77
CA VAL A 147 1.54 -3.45 6.38
C VAL A 147 2.52 -4.06 7.38
N LYS A 148 1.99 -4.54 8.50
CA LYS A 148 2.74 -5.36 9.45
C LYS A 148 2.87 -6.80 8.96
N VAL A 149 4.08 -7.34 9.01
CA VAL A 149 4.38 -8.74 8.72
C VAL A 149 5.28 -9.33 9.79
N PHE A 150 5.12 -10.62 10.09
CA PHE A 150 6.08 -11.36 10.89
C PHE A 150 7.22 -11.87 10.02
N GLN A 151 8.44 -11.70 10.49
CA GLN A 151 9.64 -12.13 9.76
C GLN A 151 9.70 -13.66 9.73
N GLY A 152 10.05 -14.22 8.58
CA GLY A 152 10.27 -15.66 8.41
C GLY A 152 10.79 -15.97 7.02
N ASP A 153 10.79 -17.24 6.65
CA ASP A 153 11.28 -17.73 5.36
C ASP A 153 10.55 -17.09 4.16
N MET A 154 9.23 -17.00 4.22
CA MET A 154 8.38 -16.41 3.17
C MET A 154 8.37 -14.86 3.13
N PHE A 155 9.08 -14.17 4.04
CA PHE A 155 9.05 -12.71 4.10
C PHE A 155 9.64 -12.05 2.85
N ASN A 156 10.74 -12.59 2.32
CA ASN A 156 11.40 -12.01 1.15
C ASN A 156 10.53 -12.14 -0.10
N ASP A 157 9.82 -13.27 -0.27
CA ASP A 157 8.91 -13.47 -1.39
C ASP A 157 7.77 -12.45 -1.36
N PHE A 158 7.21 -12.19 -0.17
CA PHE A 158 6.22 -11.13 0.00
C PHE A 158 6.81 -9.74 -0.30
N LEU A 159 8.03 -9.45 0.15
CA LEU A 159 8.69 -8.18 -0.12
C LEU A 159 8.91 -7.94 -1.63
N GLU A 160 9.27 -8.98 -2.39
CA GLU A 160 9.38 -8.92 -3.85
C GLU A 160 8.01 -8.68 -4.51
N LYS A 161 6.93 -9.32 -4.03
CA LYS A 161 5.56 -9.01 -4.50
C LYS A 161 5.24 -7.52 -4.31
N VAL A 162 5.60 -6.92 -3.18
CA VAL A 162 5.39 -5.48 -2.95
C VAL A 162 6.27 -4.65 -3.88
N LYS A 163 7.56 -5.00 -4.08
CA LYS A 163 8.45 -4.29 -5.03
C LYS A 163 7.94 -4.28 -6.47
N ASN A 164 7.20 -5.31 -6.87
CA ASN A 164 6.61 -5.36 -8.20
C ASN A 164 5.41 -4.41 -8.39
N ASN A 165 4.89 -3.82 -7.31
CA ASN A 165 3.69 -3.00 -7.33
C ASN A 165 3.94 -1.54 -6.87
N PHE A 166 5.13 -1.19 -6.39
CA PHE A 166 5.44 0.11 -5.81
C PHE A 166 6.81 0.59 -6.27
N ALA A 167 6.96 1.89 -6.58
CA ALA A 167 8.24 2.42 -7.06
C ALA A 167 9.33 2.40 -5.97
N TYR A 168 8.94 2.53 -4.70
CA TYR A 168 9.86 2.45 -3.58
C TYR A 168 9.33 1.52 -2.49
N VAL A 169 10.15 0.58 -2.04
CA VAL A 169 9.78 -0.38 -0.99
C VAL A 169 10.85 -0.45 0.09
N LYS A 170 10.41 -0.39 1.37
CA LYS A 170 11.29 -0.51 2.52
C LYS A 170 10.70 -1.38 3.61
N ALA A 171 11.53 -2.27 4.16
CA ALA A 171 11.26 -2.95 5.43
C ALA A 171 11.74 -2.07 6.61
N HIS A 172 10.88 -1.87 7.60
CA HIS A 172 11.15 -1.03 8.76
C HIS A 172 10.71 -1.68 10.07
N GLU A 173 11.63 -1.70 11.04
CA GLU A 173 11.33 -2.04 12.43
C GLU A 173 11.14 -0.77 13.27
N PRO A 174 9.92 -0.46 13.74
CA PRO A 174 9.69 0.70 14.59
C PRO A 174 10.31 0.49 15.96
N LYS A 175 10.85 1.56 16.55
CA LYS A 175 11.45 1.51 17.90
C LYS A 175 10.45 1.11 19.00
N ALA A 176 9.16 1.23 18.73
CA ALA A 176 8.07 0.78 19.60
C ALA A 176 7.74 -0.73 19.51
N SER A 177 8.46 -1.51 18.70
CA SER A 177 8.33 -2.96 18.63
C SER A 177 8.77 -3.62 19.95
N ARG A 178 8.17 -4.77 20.28
CA ARG A 178 8.61 -5.56 21.45
C ARG A 178 9.91 -6.26 21.05
N SER A 179 10.91 -6.30 21.93
CA SER A 179 12.19 -7.01 21.73
C SER A 179 12.09 -8.54 21.54
N GLN A 180 10.87 -9.10 21.49
CA GLN A 180 10.56 -10.51 21.26
C GLN A 180 9.61 -10.72 20.06
N SER A 181 9.12 -9.66 19.44
CA SER A 181 8.21 -9.77 18.29
C SER A 181 9.07 -9.58 17.04
N ALA A 182 9.13 -10.57 16.15
CA ALA A 182 9.77 -10.42 14.84
C ALA A 182 8.86 -9.60 13.89
N GLU A 183 8.33 -8.50 14.40
CA GLU A 183 7.38 -7.63 13.72
C GLU A 183 8.16 -6.61 12.88
N ILE A 184 7.93 -6.66 11.58
CA ILE A 184 8.47 -5.74 10.59
C ILE A 184 7.30 -5.06 9.88
N TYR A 185 7.47 -3.81 9.48
CA TYR A 185 6.53 -3.14 8.58
C TYR A 185 7.13 -3.06 7.18
N VAL A 186 6.37 -3.46 6.18
CA VAL A 186 6.69 -3.19 4.78
C VAL A 186 5.98 -1.91 4.39
N ILE A 187 6.75 -0.96 3.86
CA ILE A 187 6.28 0.31 3.33
C ILE A 187 6.48 0.28 1.83
N GLY A 188 5.39 0.30 1.06
CA GLY A 188 5.38 0.54 -0.37
C GLY A 188 4.93 1.97 -0.63
N MET A 189 5.70 2.74 -1.39
CA MET A 189 5.38 4.09 -1.80
C MET A 189 5.25 4.13 -3.31
N ASP A 190 4.39 5.03 -3.77
CA ASP A 190 4.15 5.29 -5.19
C ASP A 190 3.64 4.06 -5.95
N PHE A 191 2.39 3.68 -5.70
CA PHE A 191 1.73 2.53 -6.33
C PHE A 191 1.79 2.60 -7.86
N LEU A 192 2.29 1.52 -8.46
CA LEU A 192 2.43 1.30 -9.89
C LEU A 192 1.13 0.66 -10.40
N ASN A 193 0.13 1.48 -10.71
CA ASN A 193 -1.09 0.99 -11.36
C ASN A 193 -0.90 0.97 -12.88
N THR A 194 -0.04 0.07 -13.36
CA THR A 194 0.40 0.07 -14.76
C THR A 194 -0.09 -1.19 -15.47
N PRO A 195 -0.68 -1.08 -16.68
CA PRO A 195 -1.07 -2.23 -17.48
C PRO A 195 0.14 -2.94 -18.11
N VAL A 196 1.34 -2.42 -17.88
CA VAL A 196 2.59 -2.94 -18.42
C VAL A 196 3.59 -3.26 -17.33
N LYS A 197 4.46 -4.25 -17.58
CA LYS A 197 5.54 -4.63 -16.65
C LYS A 197 6.90 -4.51 -17.31
N LYS A 198 7.90 -4.21 -16.49
CA LYS A 198 9.30 -4.19 -16.92
C LYS A 198 9.69 -5.53 -17.57
N ASN A 199 10.41 -5.44 -18.69
CA ASN A 199 10.83 -6.54 -19.56
C ASN A 199 9.73 -7.24 -20.37
N GLU A 200 8.45 -6.87 -20.24
CA GLU A 200 7.42 -7.35 -21.15
C GLU A 200 7.53 -6.64 -22.52
N GLU A 201 7.13 -7.36 -23.56
CA GLU A 201 7.17 -6.89 -24.96
C GLU A 201 5.75 -6.68 -25.49
N TYR A 202 5.58 -5.63 -26.30
CA TYR A 202 4.30 -5.26 -26.89
C TYR A 202 4.49 -4.82 -28.34
N ASP A 203 3.61 -5.27 -29.22
CA ASP A 203 3.51 -4.76 -30.59
C ASP A 203 2.61 -3.52 -30.56
N VAL A 204 3.14 -2.38 -31.00
CA VAL A 204 2.47 -1.08 -30.89
C VAL A 204 2.62 -0.26 -32.16
N GLU A 205 1.69 0.67 -32.37
CA GLU A 205 1.81 1.75 -33.35
C GLU A 205 2.01 3.06 -32.59
N ILE A 206 3.03 3.84 -32.95
CA ILE A 206 3.31 5.12 -32.31
C ILE A 206 2.26 6.15 -32.74
N THR A 207 1.53 6.69 -31.77
CA THR A 207 0.37 7.55 -32.05
C THR A 207 0.62 9.03 -31.82
N SER A 208 1.68 9.39 -31.09
CA SER A 208 2.00 10.77 -30.74
C SER A 208 3.48 10.95 -30.44
N ILE A 209 3.91 12.21 -30.31
CA ILE A 209 5.26 12.58 -29.84
C ILE A 209 5.11 13.39 -28.56
N GLY A 210 5.84 13.01 -27.53
CA GLY A 210 5.91 13.73 -26.26
C GLY A 210 6.70 15.04 -26.41
N SER A 211 6.56 15.95 -25.44
CA SER A 211 7.26 17.24 -25.46
C SER A 211 8.79 17.14 -25.48
N GLY A 212 9.35 15.98 -25.12
CA GLY A 212 10.79 15.69 -25.16
C GLY A 212 11.32 15.17 -26.49
N GLY A 213 10.45 14.96 -27.49
CA GLY A 213 10.81 14.39 -28.79
C GLY A 213 10.68 12.87 -28.89
N ASP A 214 10.47 12.18 -27.77
CA ASP A 214 10.20 10.74 -27.76
C ASP A 214 8.82 10.44 -28.36
N GLY A 215 8.70 9.35 -29.12
CA GLY A 215 7.40 8.81 -29.52
C GLY A 215 6.61 8.32 -28.32
N ALA A 216 5.29 8.31 -28.43
CA ALA A 216 4.41 7.89 -27.35
C ALA A 216 3.25 7.03 -27.88
N VAL A 217 2.96 5.97 -27.15
CA VAL A 217 1.80 5.11 -27.32
C VAL A 217 1.03 4.99 -26.02
N THR A 218 -0.26 4.70 -26.09
CA THR A 218 -1.11 4.48 -24.92
C THR A 218 -1.64 3.06 -24.92
N ILE A 219 -1.38 2.31 -23.84
CA ILE A 219 -1.96 0.98 -23.60
C ILE A 219 -2.93 1.11 -22.41
N ASN A 220 -4.23 0.85 -22.63
CA ASN A 220 -5.28 0.96 -21.60
C ASN A 220 -5.25 2.31 -20.83
N GLY A 221 -5.00 3.41 -21.54
CA GLY A 221 -4.91 4.76 -20.94
C GLY A 221 -3.56 5.09 -20.29
N PHE A 222 -2.60 4.16 -20.28
CA PHE A 222 -1.27 4.35 -19.72
C PHE A 222 -0.25 4.70 -20.80
N VAL A 223 0.47 5.81 -20.61
CA VAL A 223 1.41 6.36 -21.59
C VAL A 223 2.75 5.63 -21.53
N ILE A 224 3.28 5.27 -22.68
CA ILE A 224 4.60 4.65 -22.84
C ILE A 224 5.40 5.49 -23.83
N PHE A 225 6.54 6.00 -23.37
CA PHE A 225 7.49 6.74 -24.21
C PHE A 225 8.50 5.79 -24.83
N VAL A 226 8.76 5.98 -26.12
CA VAL A 226 9.62 5.14 -26.95
C VAL A 226 10.61 6.07 -27.67
N LYS A 227 11.89 5.80 -27.54
CA LYS A 227 12.95 6.60 -28.16
C LYS A 227 13.13 6.23 -29.64
N ASP A 228 13.61 7.21 -30.41
CA ASP A 228 14.08 7.02 -31.80
C ASP A 228 13.03 6.39 -32.74
N VAL A 229 11.78 6.87 -32.64
CA VAL A 229 10.64 6.45 -33.47
C VAL A 229 9.81 7.66 -33.91
N ASP A 230 9.13 7.54 -35.02
CA ASP A 230 8.23 8.54 -35.60
C ASP A 230 6.75 8.13 -35.47
N ILE A 231 5.84 9.10 -35.62
CA ILE A 231 4.40 8.83 -35.64
C ILE A 231 4.06 7.91 -36.82
N GLY A 232 3.31 6.84 -36.54
CA GLY A 232 2.89 5.83 -37.52
C GLY A 232 3.83 4.63 -37.59
N ASP A 233 4.99 4.66 -36.92
CA ASP A 233 5.87 3.50 -36.83
C ASP A 233 5.17 2.35 -36.11
N ARG A 234 5.27 1.16 -36.69
CA ARG A 234 4.87 -0.09 -36.04
C ARG A 234 6.12 -0.78 -35.54
N VAL A 235 6.20 -0.96 -34.24
CA VAL A 235 7.39 -1.48 -33.57
C VAL A 235 6.98 -2.46 -32.49
N LYS A 236 7.82 -3.46 -32.29
CA LYS A 236 7.82 -4.24 -31.06
C LYS A 236 8.69 -3.51 -30.05
N ILE A 237 8.12 -3.18 -28.90
CA ILE A 237 8.82 -2.49 -27.82
C ILE A 237 9.01 -3.40 -26.62
N LYS A 238 10.09 -3.17 -25.85
CA LYS A 238 10.32 -3.81 -24.56
C LYS A 238 10.36 -2.76 -23.45
N ILE A 239 9.55 -2.95 -22.42
CA ILE A 239 9.48 -2.01 -21.30
C ILE A 239 10.79 -2.00 -20.52
N GLU A 240 11.43 -0.84 -20.45
CA GLU A 240 12.70 -0.63 -19.75
C GLU A 240 12.45 -0.23 -18.29
N ASP A 241 11.54 0.72 -18.06
CA ASP A 241 11.26 1.28 -16.75
C ASP A 241 9.81 1.70 -16.63
N VAL A 242 9.24 1.49 -15.45
CA VAL A 242 7.83 1.77 -15.16
C VAL A 242 7.76 2.80 -14.05
N LYS A 243 7.11 3.93 -14.33
CA LYS A 243 6.79 4.99 -13.37
C LYS A 243 5.31 4.91 -12.99
N PRO A 244 4.87 5.59 -11.92
CA PRO A 244 3.48 5.53 -11.48
C PRO A 244 2.44 5.92 -12.54
N SER A 245 2.78 6.84 -13.45
CA SER A 245 1.85 7.38 -14.46
C SER A 245 2.29 7.18 -15.92
N PHE A 246 3.47 6.62 -16.16
CA PHE A 246 3.98 6.34 -17.52
C PHE A 246 5.10 5.29 -17.49
N ALA A 247 5.51 4.76 -18.64
CA ALA A 247 6.68 3.90 -18.77
C ALA A 247 7.61 4.38 -19.90
N PHE A 248 8.84 3.87 -19.87
CA PHE A 248 9.79 3.97 -20.97
C PHE A 248 9.99 2.59 -21.59
N ALA A 249 10.15 2.55 -22.90
CA ALA A 249 10.43 1.34 -23.64
C ALA A 249 11.46 1.60 -24.75
N ASN A 250 12.17 0.54 -25.13
CA ASN A 250 13.08 0.55 -26.26
C ASN A 250 12.51 -0.30 -27.40
N VAL A 251 12.79 0.08 -28.63
CA VAL A 251 12.46 -0.72 -29.81
C VAL A 251 13.30 -2.00 -29.81
N VAL A 252 12.63 -3.14 -29.97
CA VAL A 252 13.23 -4.45 -30.20
C VAL A 252 13.39 -4.70 -31.70
N GLU A 253 12.32 -4.43 -32.47
CA GLU A 253 12.30 -4.55 -33.92
C GLU A 253 11.17 -3.69 -34.53
N TYR A 254 11.32 -3.32 -35.80
CA TYR A 254 10.28 -2.68 -36.61
C TYR A 254 9.43 -3.75 -37.32
N LEU A 255 8.12 -3.52 -37.40
CA LEU A 255 7.11 -4.46 -37.91
C LEU A 255 6.57 -4.08 -39.29
#